data_AF-A0A952NHD5-F1
#
_entry.id   AF-A0A952NHD5-F1
#
_cell.length_a   1.000
_cell.length_b   1.000
_cell.length_c   1.000
_cell.angle_alpha   90.00
_cell.angle_beta   90.00
_cell.angle_gamma   90.00
#
_symmetry.space_group_name_H-M   'P 1'
#
loop_
_entity.id
_entity.type
_entity.pdbx_description
1 polymer ?
#
loop_
_entity_poly.entity_id
_entity_poly.type
_entity_poly.pdbx_seq_one_letter_code
_entity_poly.pdbx_strand_id
1 'polypeptide(L)'
;MKHQKLLVLAGLMVFSMMLVPDLAHASLESSLIGIKSKLTGVILPLLSVIGIAIAAISFFTGNPNAKQHIVYAVLGCMFGFGAQAIVDFIAQTVR
;
A
#
# COMPACT_ATOMS: atom_id res chain seq x y z
N MET A 1 42.81 16.06 30.60
CA MET A 1 43.04 16.23 29.14
C MET A 1 42.64 15.00 28.31
N LYS A 2 43.09 13.77 28.64
CA LYS A 2 42.82 12.55 27.82
C LYS A 2 41.35 12.09 27.85
N HIS A 3 40.70 12.12 29.02
CA HIS A 3 39.28 11.74 29.17
C HIS A 3 38.29 12.73 28.54
N GLN A 4 38.61 14.03 28.52
CA GLN A 4 37.78 15.02 27.82
C GLN A 4 37.81 14.82 26.30
N LYS A 5 38.98 14.56 25.71
CA LYS A 5 39.08 14.24 24.28
C LYS A 5 38.33 12.95 23.94
N LEU A 6 38.36 11.96 24.82
CA LEU A 6 37.62 10.70 24.66
C LEU A 6 36.10 10.90 24.72
N LEU A 7 35.61 11.74 25.64
CA LEU A 7 34.19 12.07 25.75
C LEU A 7 33.68 12.87 24.55
N VAL A 8 34.48 13.80 24.03
CA VAL A 8 34.13 14.54 22.80
C VAL A 8 34.10 13.60 21.60
N LEU A 9 35.06 12.68 21.48
CA LEU A 9 35.08 11.70 20.38
C LEU A 9 33.89 10.73 20.45
N ALA A 10 33.54 10.25 21.65
CA ALA A 10 32.39 9.37 21.85
C ALA A 10 31.06 10.09 21.54
N GLY A 11 30.92 11.36 21.96
CA GLY A 11 29.74 12.17 21.64
C GLY A 11 29.58 12.41 20.14
N LEU A 12 30.69 12.65 19.43
CA LEU A 12 30.69 12.87 17.98
C LEU A 12 30.35 11.58 17.21
N MET A 13 30.78 10.43 17.71
CA MET A 13 30.45 9.12 17.15
C MET A 13 28.95 8.79 17.31
N VAL A 14 28.38 9.02 18.50
CA VAL A 14 26.95 8.81 18.75
C VAL A 14 26.08 9.75 17.92
N PHE A 15 26.48 11.02 17.81
CA PHE A 15 25.79 11.99 16.94
C PHE A 15 25.82 11.57 15.47
N SER A 16 26.96 11.07 14.98
CA SER A 16 27.06 10.56 13.61
C SER A 16 26.17 9.33 13.38
N MET A 17 26.07 8.42 14.36
CA MET A 17 25.22 7.23 14.27
C MET A 17 23.72 7.56 14.30
N MET A 18 23.31 8.66 14.95
CA MET A 18 21.92 9.12 14.93
C MET A 18 21.52 9.82 13.62
N LEU A 19 22.46 10.42 12.89
CA LEU A 19 22.20 11.04 11.58
C LEU A 19 22.24 10.04 10.41
N VAL A 20 22.93 8.90 10.57
CA VAL A 20 23.02 7.84 9.54
C VAL A 20 21.66 7.27 9.10
N PRO A 21 20.67 6.97 9.97
CA PRO A 21 19.38 6.43 9.51
C PRO A 21 18.59 7.43 8.65
N ASP A 22 18.70 8.73 8.92
CA ASP A 22 18.06 9.80 8.12
C ASP A 22 18.70 9.92 6.73
N LEU A 23 20.04 9.87 6.65
CA LEU A 23 20.76 9.92 5.35
C LEU A 23 20.67 8.62 4.55
N ALA A 24 20.51 7.47 5.21
CA ALA A 24 20.46 6.18 4.53
C ALA A 24 19.10 5.90 3.85
N HIS A 25 18.06 6.72 4.07
CA HIS A 25 16.69 6.48 3.63
C HIS A 25 16.21 5.03 3.91
N ALA A 26 16.81 4.35 4.89
CA ALA A 26 16.53 2.98 5.26
C ALA A 26 15.28 2.93 6.15
N SER A 27 14.22 3.62 5.72
CA SER A 27 12.97 3.72 6.44
C SER A 27 12.03 2.61 5.98
N LEU A 28 11.71 1.70 6.90
CA LEU A 28 10.69 0.66 6.70
C LEU A 28 9.33 1.27 6.35
N GLU A 29 9.07 2.50 6.80
CA GLU A 29 7.87 3.27 6.46
C GLU A 29 7.79 3.56 4.96
N SER A 30 8.91 3.91 4.31
CA SER A 30 8.95 4.16 2.87
C SER A 30 8.64 2.90 2.07
N SER A 31 9.20 1.76 2.48
CA SER A 31 8.90 0.46 1.89
C SER A 31 7.43 0.07 2.11
N LEU A 32 6.88 0.31 3.30
CA LEU A 32 5.49 -0.01 3.63
C LEU A 32 4.50 0.88 2.86
N ILE A 33 4.79 2.17 2.74
CA ILE A 33 4.01 3.13 1.94
C ILE A 33 4.14 2.80 0.44
N GLY A 34 5.33 2.42 -0.02
CA GLY A 34 5.56 1.99 -1.40
C GLY A 34 4.78 0.73 -1.75
N ILE A 35 4.76 -0.27 -0.86
CA ILE A 35 3.95 -1.48 -1.03
C ILE A 35 2.46 -1.13 -1.02
N LYS A 36 1.99 -0.32 -0.07
CA LYS A 36 0.59 0.17 -0.06
C LYS A 36 0.25 0.82 -1.39
N SER A 37 1.08 1.74 -1.87
CA SER A 37 0.91 2.47 -3.13
C SER A 37 0.82 1.55 -4.35
N LYS A 38 1.67 0.52 -4.45
CA LYS A 38 1.65 -0.41 -5.59
C LYS A 38 0.47 -1.39 -5.53
N LEU A 39 0.13 -1.90 -4.35
CA LEU A 39 -1.04 -2.78 -4.18
C LEU A 39 -2.34 -2.08 -4.55
N THR A 40 -2.44 -0.81 -4.17
CA THR A 40 -3.65 -0.01 -4.33
C THR A 40 -3.75 0.68 -5.68
N GLY A 41 -2.68 1.31 -6.14
CA GLY A 41 -2.65 2.05 -7.39
C GLY A 41 -2.60 1.17 -8.63
N VAL A 42 -2.23 -0.12 -8.50
CA VAL A 42 -2.00 -0.99 -9.67
C VAL A 42 -2.68 -2.34 -9.52
N ILE A 43 -2.43 -3.09 -8.44
CA ILE A 43 -2.89 -4.49 -8.34
C ILE A 43 -4.41 -4.60 -8.20
N LEU A 44 -5.01 -3.83 -7.27
CA LEU A 44 -6.46 -3.77 -7.09
C LEU A 44 -7.20 -3.39 -8.40
N PRO A 45 -6.78 -2.34 -9.13
CA PRO A 45 -7.37 -2.01 -10.42
C PRO A 45 -7.27 -3.11 -11.47
N LEU A 46 -6.11 -3.77 -11.57
CA LEU A 46 -5.92 -4.84 -12.55
C LEU A 46 -6.87 -6.02 -12.29
N LEU A 47 -7.03 -6.44 -11.03
CA LEU A 47 -7.94 -7.52 -10.66
C LEU A 47 -9.40 -7.17 -10.99
N SER A 48 -9.80 -5.92 -10.75
CA SER A 48 -11.14 -5.44 -11.12
C SER A 48 -11.39 -5.46 -12.63
N VAL A 49 -10.41 -5.01 -13.43
CA VAL A 49 -10.52 -5.06 -14.90
C VAL A 49 -10.64 -6.49 -15.41
N ILE A 50 -9.89 -7.44 -14.84
CA ILE A 50 -9.99 -8.86 -15.19
C ILE A 50 -11.38 -9.41 -14.85
N GLY A 51 -11.92 -9.10 -13.66
CA GLY A 51 -13.25 -9.54 -13.25
C GLY A 51 -14.37 -9.03 -14.18
N ILE A 52 -14.28 -7.77 -14.60
CA ILE A 52 -15.22 -7.18 -15.56
C ILE A 52 -15.06 -7.82 -16.95
N ALA A 53 -13.84 -8.08 -17.40
CA ALA A 53 -13.58 -8.74 -18.68
C ALA A 53 -14.18 -10.15 -18.73
N ILE A 54 -14.05 -10.93 -17.65
CA ILE A 54 -14.66 -12.27 -17.56
C ILE A 54 -16.19 -12.18 -17.56
N ALA A 55 -16.77 -11.21 -16.85
CA ALA A 55 -18.22 -10.99 -16.86
C ALA A 55 -18.72 -10.56 -18.25
N ALA A 56 -17.98 -9.71 -18.96
CA ALA A 56 -18.28 -9.31 -20.33
C ALA A 56 -18.24 -10.51 -21.29
N ILE A 57 -17.21 -11.36 -21.21
CA ILE A 57 -17.13 -12.59 -22.01
C ILE A 57 -18.32 -13.51 -21.69
N SER A 58 -18.66 -13.69 -20.41
CA SER A 58 -19.82 -14.51 -20.01
C SER A 58 -21.16 -13.95 -20.51
N PHE A 59 -21.24 -12.64 -20.78
CA PHE A 59 -22.41 -12.01 -21.38
C PHE A 59 -22.47 -12.25 -22.89
N PHE A 60 -21.34 -12.12 -23.59
CA PHE A 60 -21.26 -12.41 -25.02
C PHE A 60 -21.49 -13.88 -25.38
N THR A 61 -21.14 -14.81 -24.49
CA THR A 61 -21.39 -16.25 -24.70
C THR A 61 -22.83 -16.68 -24.43
N GLY A 62 -23.72 -15.77 -24.05
CA GLY A 62 -25.16 -16.06 -23.91
C GLY A 62 -25.53 -16.92 -22.69
N ASN A 63 -24.65 -17.00 -21.68
CA ASN A 63 -24.94 -17.74 -20.45
C ASN A 63 -26.22 -17.18 -19.77
N PRO A 64 -27.22 -18.01 -19.41
CA PRO A 64 -28.45 -17.56 -18.74
C PRO A 64 -28.18 -16.79 -17.44
N ASN A 65 -27.07 -17.08 -16.75
CA ASN A 65 -26.66 -16.41 -15.51
C ASN A 65 -25.70 -15.22 -15.74
N ALA A 66 -25.49 -14.75 -16.98
CA ALA A 66 -24.56 -13.67 -17.29
C ALA A 66 -24.87 -12.37 -16.52
N LYS A 67 -26.16 -12.07 -16.29
CA LYS A 67 -26.57 -10.91 -15.49
C LYS A 67 -26.02 -11.01 -14.06
N GLN A 68 -26.00 -12.20 -13.45
CA GLN A 68 -25.42 -12.41 -12.12
C GLN A 68 -23.89 -12.25 -12.14
N HIS A 69 -23.20 -12.75 -13.17
CA HIS A 69 -21.75 -12.59 -13.29
C HIS A 69 -21.33 -11.11 -13.41
N ILE A 70 -22.10 -10.31 -14.16
CA ILE A 70 -21.90 -8.86 -14.23
C ILE A 70 -22.15 -8.22 -12.86
N VAL A 71 -23.24 -8.57 -12.18
CA VAL A 71 -23.55 -8.02 -10.85
C VAL A 71 -22.45 -8.36 -9.85
N TYR A 72 -21.96 -9.60 -9.82
CA TYR A 72 -20.85 -9.99 -8.95
C TYR A 72 -19.54 -9.27 -9.29
N ALA A 73 -19.23 -9.08 -10.59
CA ALA A 73 -18.05 -8.31 -11.00
C ALA A 73 -18.14 -6.84 -10.59
N VAL A 74 -19.31 -6.20 -10.76
CA VAL A 74 -19.54 -4.79 -10.37
C VAL A 74 -19.45 -4.63 -8.86
N LEU A 75 -20.11 -5.50 -8.08
CA LEU A 75 -20.02 -5.47 -6.62
C LEU A 75 -18.59 -5.72 -6.14
N GLY A 76 -17.90 -6.71 -6.73
CA GLY A 76 -16.49 -6.99 -6.44
C GLY A 76 -15.58 -5.79 -6.72
N CYS A 77 -15.81 -5.05 -7.81
CA CYS A 77 -15.08 -3.82 -8.11
C CYS A 77 -15.40 -2.69 -7.12
N MET A 78 -16.67 -2.49 -6.77
CA MET A 78 -17.06 -1.49 -5.78
C MET A 78 -16.37 -1.72 -4.44
N PHE A 79 -16.36 -2.96 -3.94
CA PHE A 79 -15.68 -3.28 -2.69
C PHE A 79 -14.17 -3.27 -2.82
N GLY A 80 -13.60 -3.77 -3.93
CA GLY A 80 -12.15 -3.78 -4.15
C GLY A 80 -11.54 -2.38 -4.19
N PHE A 81 -12.09 -1.49 -5.01
CA PHE A 81 -11.63 -0.09 -5.05
C PHE A 81 -12.08 0.72 -3.82
N GLY A 82 -13.26 0.44 -3.26
CA GLY A 82 -13.79 1.14 -2.10
C GLY A 82 -13.12 0.77 -0.77
N ALA A 83 -12.48 -0.41 -0.67
CA ALA A 83 -11.86 -0.89 0.55
C ALA A 83 -10.77 0.05 1.07
N GLN A 84 -10.01 0.70 0.19
CA GLN A 84 -9.02 1.68 0.60
C GLN A 84 -9.62 2.88 1.32
N ALA A 85 -10.69 3.46 0.77
CA ALA A 85 -11.35 4.61 1.38
C ALA A 85 -11.91 4.26 2.77
N ILE A 86 -12.39 3.03 2.94
CA ILE A 86 -12.86 2.52 4.25
C ILE A 86 -11.70 2.39 5.23
N VAL A 87 -10.58 1.78 4.81
CA VAL A 87 -9.40 1.62 5.68
C VAL A 87 -8.80 2.98 6.05
N ASP A 88 -8.72 3.90 5.10
CA ASP A 88 -8.23 5.26 5.34
C ASP A 88 -9.18 6.03 6.27
N PHE A 89 -10.50 5.87 6.15
CA PHE A 89 -11.48 6.45 7.06
C PHE A 89 -11.34 5.92 8.50
N ILE A 90 -11.17 4.61 8.67
CA ILE A 90 -10.93 3.99 9.98
C ILE A 90 -9.60 4.50 10.57
N ALA A 91 -8.52 4.51 9.79
CA ALA A 91 -7.22 5.00 10.23
C ALA A 91 -7.26 6.47 10.67
N GLN A 92 -8.10 7.29 10.03
CA GLN A 92 -8.28 8.70 10.38
C GLN A 92 -9.14 8.90 11.63
N THR A 93 -10.07 7.98 11.92
CA THR A 93 -10.94 8.04 13.11
C THR A 93 -10.24 7.57 14.38
N VAL A 94 -9.24 6.68 14.24
CA VAL A 94 -8.50 6.07 15.36
C VAL A 94 -7.23 6.85 15.73
N ARG A 95 -6.82 7.84 14.93
CA ARG A 95 -5.68 8.73 15.20
C ARG A 95 -6.09 9.94 16.04
#